data_AF-A0A7X3UGG0-F1
#
_entry.id   AF-A0A7X3UGG0-F1
#
_cell.length_a   1.000
_cell.length_b   1.000
_cell.length_c   1.000
_cell.angle_alpha   90.00
_cell.angle_beta   90.00
_cell.angle_gamma   90.00
#
_symmetry.space_group_name_H-M   'P 1'
#
loop_
_entity.id
_entity.type
_entity.pdbx_description
1 polymer ?
#
loop_
_entity_poly.entity_id
_entity_poly.type
_entity_poly.pdbx_seq_one_letter_code
_entity_poly.pdbx_strand_id
1 'polypeptide(L)'
;QTYEATWDRTRQAYLECLPSAEEYGVTLCLEPLDAAQTNFINTPAEAARMVREIDHPNFRLIIDVRATLCQGLDVAAAIHEHRDITAYIHFNDATGNGPGFGDTDFVPILRALRETGYDGYGSVEVFDYSYGAEHIARKSLETLKAAWSAASAPAERSKASVPREGADGSAQDAASAPREGADGSAQDAADAAEGRAAG
;
A
#
# COMPACT_ATOMS: atom_id res chain seq x y z
N GLN A 1 5.97 -7.17 23.97
CA GLN A 1 6.84 -6.09 23.48
C GLN A 1 5.94 -5.08 22.79
N THR A 2 6.26 -3.78 22.84
CA THR A 2 5.48 -2.76 22.12
C THR A 2 5.82 -2.78 20.63
N TYR A 3 4.94 -2.22 19.79
CA TYR A 3 5.22 -2.04 18.37
C TYR A 3 6.53 -1.28 18.14
N GLU A 4 6.73 -0.18 18.87
CA GLU A 4 7.94 0.64 18.78
C GLU A 4 9.21 -0.13 19.20
N ALA A 5 9.13 -0.95 20.25
CA ALA A 5 10.28 -1.76 20.64
C ALA A 5 10.63 -2.83 19.58
N THR A 6 9.65 -3.37 18.86
CA THR A 6 9.88 -4.26 17.71
C THR A 6 10.44 -3.49 16.52
N TRP A 7 9.96 -2.26 16.29
CA TRP A 7 10.45 -1.36 15.25
C TRP A 7 11.94 -1.05 15.43
N ASP A 8 12.32 -0.59 16.61
CA ASP A 8 13.72 -0.27 16.94
C ASP A 8 14.64 -1.48 16.75
N ARG A 9 14.22 -2.66 17.22
CA ARG A 9 15.04 -3.88 17.10
C ARG A 9 15.19 -4.32 15.66
N THR A 10 14.11 -4.26 14.88
CA THR A 10 14.16 -4.62 13.46
C THR A 10 15.07 -3.66 12.70
N ARG A 11 14.96 -2.36 12.99
CA ARG A 11 15.84 -1.34 12.44
C ARG A 11 17.31 -1.61 12.76
N GLN A 12 17.63 -1.92 14.01
CA GLN A 12 19.01 -2.26 14.41
C GLN A 12 19.51 -3.54 13.72
N ALA A 13 18.68 -4.58 13.62
CA ALA A 13 19.06 -5.81 12.93
C ALA A 13 19.45 -5.57 11.47
N TYR A 14 18.68 -4.76 10.73
CA TYR A 14 19.06 -4.39 9.36
C TYR A 14 20.34 -3.55 9.32
N LEU A 15 20.51 -2.57 10.23
CA LEU A 15 21.74 -1.77 10.32
C LEU A 15 22.98 -2.63 10.55
N GLU A 16 22.89 -3.72 11.31
CA GLU A 16 23.98 -4.67 11.53
C GLU A 16 24.31 -5.49 10.26
N CYS A 17 23.31 -5.80 9.43
CA CYS A 17 23.50 -6.57 8.20
C CYS A 17 23.97 -5.73 7.00
N LEU A 18 23.67 -4.43 6.98
CA LEU A 18 23.89 -3.57 5.81
C LEU A 18 25.34 -3.42 5.38
N PRO A 19 26.35 -3.35 6.27
CA PRO A 19 27.75 -3.32 5.85
C PRO A 19 28.13 -4.53 4.99
N SER A 20 27.66 -5.72 5.35
CA SER A 20 27.90 -6.93 4.53
C SER A 20 27.08 -6.90 3.24
N ALA A 21 25.84 -6.43 3.28
CA ALA A 21 25.04 -6.27 2.06
C ALA A 21 25.73 -5.33 1.06
N GLU A 22 26.31 -4.22 1.53
CA GLU A 22 27.10 -3.30 0.71
C GLU A 22 28.37 -3.95 0.18
N GLU A 23 29.16 -4.63 1.04
CA GLU A 23 30.40 -5.32 0.66
C GLU A 23 30.19 -6.32 -0.50
N TYR A 24 29.08 -7.05 -0.48
CA TYR A 24 28.75 -8.06 -1.48
C TYR A 24 27.87 -7.54 -2.62
N GLY A 25 27.51 -6.25 -2.65
CA GLY A 25 26.62 -5.69 -3.66
C GLY A 25 25.20 -6.28 -3.64
N VAL A 26 24.74 -6.72 -2.47
CA VAL A 26 23.40 -7.28 -2.24
C VAL A 26 22.46 -6.17 -1.81
N THR A 27 21.25 -6.16 -2.36
CA THR A 27 20.17 -5.30 -1.89
C THR A 27 19.22 -6.10 -1.02
N LEU A 28 19.08 -5.70 0.23
CA LEU A 28 18.06 -6.23 1.14
C LEU A 28 16.74 -5.51 0.87
N CYS A 29 15.70 -6.28 0.53
CA CYS A 29 14.37 -5.73 0.26
C CYS A 29 13.43 -6.05 1.43
N LEU A 30 12.80 -5.01 2.01
CA LEU A 30 11.82 -5.16 3.07
C LEU A 30 10.43 -5.38 2.48
N GLU A 31 9.85 -6.55 2.77
CA GLU A 31 8.52 -6.93 2.29
C GLU A 31 7.45 -6.68 3.36
N PRO A 32 6.44 -5.83 3.09
CA PRO A 32 5.21 -5.83 3.85
C PRO A 32 4.39 -7.08 3.50
N LEU A 33 3.91 -7.79 4.51
CA LEU A 33 3.10 -9.00 4.33
C LEU A 33 1.67 -8.76 4.80
N ASP A 34 0.71 -9.57 4.35
CA ASP A 34 -0.66 -9.43 4.80
C ASP A 34 -0.82 -9.68 6.32
N ALA A 35 -1.87 -9.12 6.92
CA ALA A 35 -2.11 -9.21 8.37
C ALA A 35 -2.35 -10.64 8.89
N ALA A 36 -2.62 -11.62 8.03
CA ALA A 36 -2.69 -13.02 8.40
C ALA A 36 -1.31 -13.69 8.48
N GLN A 37 -0.29 -13.11 7.83
CA GLN A 37 1.09 -13.61 7.83
C GLN A 37 1.97 -12.93 8.88
N THR A 38 1.75 -11.64 9.14
CA THR A 38 2.54 -10.87 10.12
C THR A 38 1.69 -9.84 10.84
N ASN A 39 2.10 -9.47 12.06
CA ASN A 39 1.46 -8.46 12.88
C ASN A 39 2.29 -7.16 13.02
N PHE A 40 3.25 -6.95 12.13
CA PHE A 40 4.25 -5.88 12.28
C PHE A 40 4.29 -4.88 11.12
N ILE A 41 4.76 -5.27 9.93
CA ILE A 41 4.79 -4.38 8.76
C ILE A 41 3.85 -4.97 7.72
N ASN A 42 2.71 -4.32 7.53
CA ASN A 42 1.62 -4.85 6.71
C ASN A 42 1.37 -4.05 5.44
N THR A 43 1.79 -2.79 5.40
CA THR A 43 1.54 -1.91 4.25
C THR A 43 2.83 -1.45 3.58
N PRO A 44 2.80 -1.13 2.26
CA PRO A 44 3.91 -0.48 1.57
C PRO A 44 4.38 0.80 2.28
N ALA A 45 3.46 1.59 2.83
CA ALA A 45 3.79 2.83 3.54
C ALA A 45 4.58 2.58 4.83
N GLU A 46 4.24 1.56 5.61
CA GLU A 46 5.00 1.16 6.81
C GLU A 46 6.39 0.65 6.43
N ALA A 47 6.50 -0.22 5.42
CA ALA A 47 7.80 -0.70 4.95
C ALA A 47 8.66 0.47 4.43
N ALA A 48 8.07 1.37 3.64
CA ALA A 48 8.72 2.56 3.13
C ALA A 48 9.20 3.49 4.24
N ARG A 49 8.44 3.63 5.33
CA ARG A 49 8.87 4.39 6.53
C ARG A 49 10.17 3.80 7.08
N MET A 50 10.25 2.48 7.29
CA MET A 50 11.49 1.85 7.79
C MET A 50 12.66 2.02 6.82
N VAL A 51 12.42 1.83 5.52
CA VAL A 51 13.44 2.01 4.47
C VAL A 51 14.01 3.43 4.51
N ARG A 52 13.14 4.44 4.63
CA ARG A 52 13.54 5.86 4.70
C ARG A 52 14.18 6.25 6.04
N GLU A 53 13.83 5.60 7.15
CA GLU A 53 14.48 5.82 8.45
C GLU A 53 15.89 5.19 8.56
N ILE A 54 16.14 4.13 7.79
CA ILE A 54 17.46 3.50 7.67
C ILE A 54 18.33 4.27 6.67
N ASP A 55 17.74 4.75 5.57
CA ASP A 55 18.39 5.59 4.56
C ASP A 55 19.72 5.01 4.04
N HIS A 56 19.68 3.77 3.55
CA HIS A 56 20.85 3.06 3.04
C HIS A 56 20.63 2.59 1.60
N PRO A 57 21.59 2.76 0.66
CA PRO A 57 21.40 2.40 -0.75
C PRO A 57 21.08 0.93 -0.99
N ASN A 58 21.61 0.03 -0.15
CA ASN A 58 21.37 -1.42 -0.17
C ASN A 58 20.13 -1.88 0.63
N PHE A 59 19.32 -0.98 1.17
CA PHE A 59 18.07 -1.32 1.82
C PHE A 59 16.89 -0.69 1.07
N ARG A 60 16.03 -1.52 0.50
CA ARG A 60 15.01 -1.07 -0.45
C ARG A 60 13.65 -1.72 -0.17
N LEU A 61 12.64 -1.23 -0.84
CA LEU A 61 11.28 -1.75 -0.76
C LEU A 61 11.07 -2.83 -1.82
N ILE A 62 10.36 -3.89 -1.45
CA ILE A 62 9.65 -4.76 -2.39
C ILE A 62 8.16 -4.46 -2.29
N ILE A 63 7.49 -4.35 -3.44
CA ILE A 63 6.03 -4.26 -3.50
C ILE A 63 5.49 -5.63 -3.90
N ASP A 64 4.67 -6.21 -3.01
CA ASP A 64 3.94 -7.44 -3.26
C ASP A 64 2.49 -7.13 -3.65
N VAL A 65 2.04 -7.64 -4.80
CA VAL A 65 0.71 -7.36 -5.35
C VAL A 65 -0.39 -7.85 -4.41
N ARG A 66 -0.36 -9.12 -4.01
CA ARG A 66 -1.39 -9.75 -3.17
C ARG A 66 -1.40 -9.13 -1.79
N ALA A 67 -0.26 -8.97 -1.12
CA ALA A 67 -0.21 -8.41 0.22
C ALA A 67 -0.79 -6.99 0.23
N THR A 68 -0.44 -6.17 -0.78
CA THR A 68 -1.00 -4.82 -0.94
C THR A 68 -2.52 -4.85 -1.16
N LEU A 69 -3.01 -5.74 -2.03
CA LEU A 69 -4.45 -5.91 -2.28
C LEU A 69 -5.21 -6.44 -1.04
N CYS A 70 -4.62 -7.36 -0.27
CA CYS A 70 -5.21 -7.90 0.96
C CYS A 70 -5.39 -6.84 2.04
N GLN A 71 -4.57 -5.78 2.02
CA GLN A 71 -4.75 -4.60 2.88
C GLN A 71 -5.78 -3.59 2.33
N GLY A 72 -6.42 -3.88 1.20
CA GLY A 72 -7.39 -3.00 0.54
C GLY A 72 -6.75 -1.78 -0.14
N LEU A 73 -5.46 -1.87 -0.50
CA LEU A 73 -4.70 -0.77 -1.08
C LEU A 73 -4.56 -0.91 -2.59
N ASP A 74 -4.38 0.23 -3.27
CA ASP A 74 -4.13 0.29 -4.70
C ASP A 74 -2.63 0.08 -4.98
N VAL A 75 -2.32 -0.99 -5.71
CA VAL A 75 -0.94 -1.39 -6.03
C VAL A 75 -0.25 -0.38 -6.96
N ALA A 76 -0.99 0.17 -7.94
CA ALA A 76 -0.45 1.14 -8.87
C ALA A 76 -0.08 2.44 -8.14
N ALA A 77 -0.93 2.90 -7.23
CA ALA A 77 -0.66 4.04 -6.37
C ALA A 77 0.58 3.81 -5.49
N ALA A 78 0.71 2.63 -4.87
CA ALA A 78 1.88 2.27 -4.06
C ALA A 78 3.18 2.30 -4.90
N ILE A 79 3.13 1.80 -6.14
CA ILE A 79 4.26 1.87 -7.08
C ILE A 79 4.66 3.32 -7.37
N HIS A 80 3.69 4.21 -7.63
CA HIS A 80 3.98 5.63 -7.87
C HIS A 80 4.56 6.33 -6.64
N GLU A 81 4.00 6.07 -5.47
CA GLU A 81 4.36 6.70 -4.20
C GLU A 81 5.77 6.31 -3.73
N HIS A 82 6.18 5.08 -3.99
CA HIS A 82 7.44 4.52 -3.50
C HIS A 82 8.44 4.19 -4.61
N ARG A 83 8.28 4.78 -5.80
CA ARG A 83 9.12 4.51 -6.98
C ARG A 83 10.63 4.71 -6.73
N ASP A 84 10.99 5.63 -5.85
CA ASP A 84 12.37 6.03 -5.54
C ASP A 84 13.14 4.98 -4.73
N ILE A 85 12.40 4.11 -4.05
CA ILE A 85 12.95 3.09 -3.14
C ILE A 85 12.55 1.67 -3.50
N THR A 86 11.64 1.47 -4.45
CA THR A 86 11.21 0.14 -4.90
C THR A 86 12.31 -0.50 -5.75
N ALA A 87 12.81 -1.66 -5.31
CA ALA A 87 13.85 -2.41 -6.00
C ALA A 87 13.39 -3.78 -6.53
N TYR A 88 12.22 -4.25 -6.08
CA TYR A 88 11.71 -5.56 -6.47
C TYR A 88 10.18 -5.60 -6.44
N ILE A 89 9.57 -6.46 -7.25
CA ILE A 89 8.11 -6.68 -7.29
C ILE A 89 7.80 -8.17 -7.19
N HIS A 90 6.86 -8.55 -6.34
CA HIS A 90 6.23 -9.86 -6.38
C HIS A 90 4.91 -9.79 -7.15
N PHE A 91 4.82 -10.61 -8.20
CA PHE A 91 3.62 -10.80 -8.99
C PHE A 91 2.91 -12.06 -8.55
N ASN A 92 1.81 -11.88 -7.84
CA ASN A 92 0.89 -12.92 -7.40
C ASN A 92 -0.54 -12.39 -7.58
N ASP A 93 -1.47 -13.31 -7.82
CA ASP A 93 -2.89 -12.98 -7.82
C ASP A 93 -3.40 -12.87 -6.37
N ALA A 94 -4.44 -12.07 -6.14
CA ALA A 94 -5.12 -11.98 -4.86
C ALA A 94 -5.52 -13.35 -4.27
N THR A 95 -5.74 -14.38 -5.09
CA THR A 95 -6.01 -15.74 -4.61
C THR A 95 -4.79 -16.48 -4.03
N GLY A 96 -3.58 -15.93 -4.11
CA GLY A 96 -2.33 -16.61 -3.75
C GLY A 96 -1.75 -17.53 -4.84
N ASN A 97 -2.35 -17.52 -6.03
CA ASN A 97 -1.82 -18.20 -7.21
C ASN A 97 -1.02 -17.22 -8.08
N GLY A 98 -0.43 -17.70 -9.17
CA GLY A 98 0.29 -16.82 -10.10
C GLY A 98 -0.67 -15.92 -10.90
N PRO A 99 -0.15 -14.86 -11.54
CA PRO A 99 -0.91 -14.07 -12.52
C PRO A 99 -1.67 -14.96 -13.51
N GLY A 100 -2.94 -14.62 -13.76
CA GLY A 100 -3.83 -15.35 -14.69
C GLY A 100 -4.58 -16.53 -14.09
N PHE A 101 -4.38 -16.84 -12.80
CA PHE A 101 -5.15 -17.87 -12.09
C PHE A 101 -6.31 -17.31 -11.26
N GLY A 102 -6.40 -15.99 -11.11
CA GLY A 102 -7.56 -15.28 -10.58
C GLY A 102 -7.89 -14.04 -11.42
N ASP A 103 -8.56 -13.09 -10.80
CA ASP A 103 -9.16 -11.92 -11.45
C ASP A 103 -8.35 -10.62 -11.24
N THR A 104 -7.12 -10.71 -10.73
CA THR A 104 -6.29 -9.52 -10.51
C THR A 104 -5.98 -8.83 -11.84
N ASP A 105 -6.36 -7.55 -11.98
CA ASP A 105 -6.02 -6.76 -13.16
C ASP A 105 -4.58 -6.24 -13.08
N PHE A 106 -3.68 -6.88 -13.83
CA PHE A 106 -2.26 -6.49 -13.88
C PHE A 106 -1.99 -5.30 -14.83
N VAL A 107 -2.94 -4.87 -15.66
CA VAL A 107 -2.74 -3.74 -16.58
C VAL A 107 -2.38 -2.43 -15.85
N PRO A 108 -3.14 -1.96 -14.83
CA PRO A 108 -2.78 -0.74 -14.10
C PRO A 108 -1.45 -0.87 -13.36
N ILE A 109 -1.14 -2.05 -12.82
CA ILE A 109 0.12 -2.33 -12.11
C ILE A 109 1.31 -2.18 -13.06
N LEU A 110 1.26 -2.84 -14.21
CA LEU A 110 2.33 -2.78 -15.20
C LEU A 110 2.43 -1.40 -15.88
N ARG A 111 1.31 -0.68 -15.98
CA ARG A 111 1.29 0.72 -16.43
C ARG A 111 2.03 1.61 -15.44
N ALA A 112 1.76 1.49 -14.14
CA ALA A 112 2.46 2.24 -13.10
C ALA A 112 3.98 1.99 -13.13
N LEU A 113 4.41 0.73 -13.25
CA LEU A 113 5.84 0.40 -13.39
C LEU A 113 6.47 1.09 -14.60
N ARG A 114 5.77 1.14 -15.73
CA ARG A 114 6.25 1.83 -16.92
C ARG A 114 6.33 3.34 -16.73
N GLU A 115 5.29 3.94 -16.14
CA GLU A 115 5.20 5.38 -15.91
C GLU A 115 6.24 5.88 -14.89
N THR A 116 6.59 5.05 -13.90
CA THR A 116 7.66 5.35 -12.95
C THR A 116 9.06 5.08 -13.50
N GLY A 117 9.17 4.44 -14.66
CA GLY A 117 10.45 4.06 -15.26
C GLY A 117 11.15 2.91 -14.54
N TYR A 118 10.39 2.05 -13.84
CA TYR A 118 10.94 0.89 -13.16
C TYR A 118 11.61 -0.07 -14.14
N ASP A 119 12.89 -0.36 -13.89
CA ASP A 119 13.74 -1.24 -14.70
C ASP A 119 14.31 -2.43 -13.90
N GLY A 120 13.85 -2.59 -12.66
CA GLY A 120 14.24 -3.68 -11.77
C GLY A 120 13.57 -5.02 -12.09
N TYR A 121 13.85 -6.00 -11.24
CA TYR A 121 13.31 -7.36 -11.39
C TYR A 121 11.95 -7.53 -10.72
N GLY A 122 11.22 -8.55 -11.13
CA GLY A 122 10.12 -9.09 -10.35
C GLY A 122 10.00 -10.59 -10.59
N SER A 123 9.42 -11.29 -9.62
CA SER A 123 9.17 -12.72 -9.71
C SER A 123 7.70 -13.05 -9.56
N VAL A 124 7.31 -14.17 -10.16
CA VAL A 124 6.03 -14.80 -9.86
C VAL A 124 6.18 -15.51 -8.51
N GLU A 125 5.34 -15.15 -7.56
CA GLU A 125 5.26 -15.81 -6.26
C GLU A 125 3.94 -16.57 -6.17
N VAL A 126 3.98 -17.81 -5.66
CA VAL A 126 2.79 -18.64 -5.50
C VAL A 126 2.84 -19.43 -4.20
N PHE A 127 1.66 -19.67 -3.63
CA PHE A 127 1.49 -20.47 -2.42
C PHE A 127 0.92 -21.87 -2.71
N ASP A 128 0.30 -22.06 -3.89
CA ASP A 128 -0.16 -23.36 -4.36
C ASP A 128 0.61 -23.81 -5.62
N TYR A 129 1.30 -24.95 -5.50
CA TYR A 129 2.09 -25.57 -6.56
C TYR A 129 1.35 -26.73 -7.24
N SER A 130 0.09 -27.00 -6.88
CA SER A 130 -0.69 -28.14 -7.38
C SER A 130 -0.88 -28.12 -8.91
N TYR A 131 -0.85 -26.93 -9.51
CA TYR A 131 -0.91 -26.73 -10.96
C TYR A 131 0.39 -27.09 -11.71
N GLY A 132 1.48 -27.34 -10.98
CA GLY A 132 2.81 -27.63 -11.53
C GLY A 132 3.61 -26.38 -11.87
N ALA A 133 4.87 -26.33 -11.44
CA ALA A 133 5.71 -25.13 -11.52
C ALA A 133 5.87 -24.58 -12.96
N GLU A 134 6.03 -25.46 -13.96
CA GLU A 134 6.17 -25.04 -15.36
C GLU A 134 4.88 -24.40 -15.89
N HIS A 135 3.72 -24.95 -15.56
CA HIS A 135 2.43 -24.42 -16.00
C HIS A 135 2.16 -23.06 -15.36
N ILE A 136 2.42 -22.94 -14.06
CA ILE A 136 2.32 -21.68 -13.30
C ILE A 136 3.21 -20.61 -13.97
N ALA A 137 4.50 -20.91 -14.14
CA ALA A 137 5.45 -19.96 -14.72
C ALA A 137 5.05 -19.54 -16.14
N ARG A 138 4.65 -20.48 -17.00
CA ARG A 138 4.23 -20.20 -18.38
C ARG A 138 3.00 -19.30 -18.41
N LYS A 139 1.94 -19.69 -17.72
CA LYS A 139 0.66 -18.96 -17.75
C LYS A 139 0.82 -17.56 -17.16
N SER A 140 1.52 -17.44 -16.03
CA SER A 140 1.78 -16.14 -15.41
C SER A 140 2.62 -15.22 -16.30
N LEU A 141 3.66 -15.74 -16.96
CA LEU A 141 4.44 -14.97 -17.91
C LEU A 141 3.60 -14.51 -19.12
N GLU A 142 2.74 -15.36 -19.66
CA GLU A 142 1.81 -15.02 -20.74
C GLU A 142 0.85 -13.90 -20.33
N THR A 143 0.24 -14.01 -19.14
CA THR A 143 -0.63 -12.98 -18.58
C THR A 143 0.09 -11.64 -18.39
N LEU A 144 1.28 -11.65 -17.78
CA LEU A 144 2.06 -10.43 -17.56
C LEU A 144 2.50 -9.79 -18.89
N LYS A 145 2.88 -10.58 -19.91
CA LYS A 145 3.21 -10.05 -21.24
C LYS A 145 2.01 -9.41 -21.95
N ALA A 146 0.84 -10.04 -21.84
CA ALA A 146 -0.39 -9.48 -22.40
C ALA A 146 -0.75 -8.16 -21.72
N ALA A 147 -0.72 -8.13 -20.37
CA ALA A 147 -0.97 -6.92 -19.59
C ALA A 147 0.07 -5.82 -19.88
N TRP A 148 1.35 -6.16 -20.03
CA TRP A 148 2.41 -5.21 -20.40
C TRP A 148 2.16 -4.58 -21.78
N SER A 149 1.71 -5.38 -22.73
CA SER A 149 1.34 -4.91 -24.07
C SER A 149 0.16 -3.95 -24.00
N ALA A 150 -0.90 -4.32 -23.27
CA ALA A 150 -2.08 -3.48 -23.07
C ALA A 150 -1.79 -2.18 -22.30
N ALA A 151 -0.89 -2.19 -21.33
CA ALA A 151 -0.44 -1.01 -20.59
C ALA A 151 0.21 0.06 -21.51
N SER A 152 0.72 -0.35 -22.68
CA SER A 152 1.28 0.54 -23.71
C SER A 152 0.23 1.33 -24.47
N ALA A 153 -1.02 0.86 -24.50
CA ALA A 153 -2.07 1.50 -25.24
C ALA A 153 -2.46 2.83 -24.57
N PRO A 154 -2.80 3.87 -25.35
CA PRO A 154 -3.40 5.08 -24.80
C PRO A 154 -4.58 4.67 -23.92
N ALA A 155 -4.64 5.19 -22.70
CA ALA A 155 -5.79 4.92 -21.83
C ALA A 155 -7.05 5.33 -22.60
N GLU A 156 -7.92 4.36 -22.94
CA GLU A 156 -9.24 4.71 -23.41
C GLU A 156 -9.90 5.50 -22.28
N ARG A 157 -10.31 6.74 -22.58
CA ARG A 157 -11.07 7.55 -21.63
C ARG A 157 -12.33 6.78 -21.29
N SER A 158 -12.35 6.17 -20.10
CA SER A 158 -13.58 5.66 -19.52
C SER A 158 -14.61 6.78 -19.52
N LYS A 159 -15.73 6.55 -20.21
CA LYS A 159 -16.89 7.44 -20.14
C LYS A 159 -17.46 7.30 -18.74
N ALA A 160 -16.96 8.10 -17.80
CA ALA A 160 -17.66 8.34 -16.55
C ALA A 160 -19.06 8.84 -16.93
N SER A 161 -20.08 8.04 -16.64
CA SER A 161 -21.48 8.41 -16.75
C SER A 161 -21.72 9.54 -15.75
N VAL A 162 -21.78 10.77 -16.25
CA VAL A 162 -22.22 11.94 -15.49
C VAL A 162 -23.63 11.65 -14.99
N PRO A 163 -23.90 11.69 -13.67
CA PRO A 163 -25.27 11.69 -13.17
C PRO A 163 -25.97 12.94 -13.72
N ARG A 164 -27.11 12.76 -14.39
CA ARG A 164 -27.95 13.89 -14.77
C ARG A 164 -28.48 14.56 -13.50
N GLU A 165 -27.94 15.71 -13.14
CA GLU A 165 -28.64 16.66 -12.29
C GLU A 165 -29.84 17.21 -13.07
N GLY A 166 -31.04 16.84 -12.60
CA GLY A 166 -32.32 17.39 -13.03
C GLY A 166 -32.73 18.53 -12.11
N ALA A 167 -32.98 19.67 -12.72
CA ALA A 167 -33.34 20.97 -12.17
C ALA A 167 -34.54 21.03 -11.19
N ASP A 168 -34.54 22.15 -10.45
CA ASP A 168 -35.62 22.83 -9.73
C ASP A 168 -36.97 22.91 -10.51
N GLY A 169 -38.13 23.29 -9.95
CA GLY A 169 -38.51 23.81 -8.64
C GLY A 169 -40.05 24.07 -8.57
N SER A 170 -40.45 24.83 -7.52
CA SER A 170 -41.80 25.38 -7.15
C SER A 170 -42.64 24.54 -6.18
N ALA A 171 -43.32 25.06 -5.14
CA ALA A 171 -43.42 26.38 -4.49
C ALA A 171 -44.25 26.28 -3.17
N GLN A 172 -44.00 27.21 -2.21
CA GLN A 172 -44.93 27.84 -1.21
C GLN A 172 -45.62 26.94 -0.14
N ASP A 173 -46.00 27.37 1.07
CA ASP A 173 -45.87 28.57 1.94
C ASP A 173 -46.43 28.14 3.32
N ALA A 174 -45.90 28.65 4.45
CA ALA A 174 -46.70 29.00 5.65
C ALA A 174 -45.85 29.56 6.81
N ALA A 175 -46.25 30.75 7.27
CA ALA A 175 -45.80 31.53 8.44
C ALA A 175 -45.93 30.76 9.78
N SER A 176 -45.24 31.08 10.90
CA SER A 176 -45.33 32.31 11.71
C SER A 176 -44.34 32.20 12.91
N ALA A 177 -43.76 33.33 13.36
CA ALA A 177 -42.81 33.45 14.49
C ALA A 177 -43.52 33.68 15.86
N PRO A 178 -42.87 34.12 16.98
CA PRO A 178 -41.50 33.92 17.53
C PRO A 178 -41.51 33.53 19.06
N ARG A 179 -40.33 33.31 19.68
CA ARG A 179 -39.93 33.70 21.08
C ARG A 179 -38.53 33.14 21.39
N GLU A 180 -37.53 34.02 21.55
CA GLU A 180 -36.98 34.54 22.82
C GLU A 180 -35.83 33.70 23.41
N GLY A 181 -34.71 34.37 23.72
CA GLY A 181 -33.91 34.05 24.91
C GLY A 181 -32.43 33.70 24.71
N ALA A 182 -31.56 34.68 24.99
CA ALA A 182 -30.29 34.62 25.74
C ALA A 182 -29.20 33.60 25.32
N ASP A 183 -28.00 34.05 24.91
CA ASP A 183 -26.89 34.51 25.79
C ASP A 183 -26.33 33.41 26.70
N GLY A 184 -25.02 33.15 26.59
CA GLY A 184 -24.28 32.39 27.59
C GLY A 184 -22.99 31.74 27.07
N SER A 185 -21.93 32.53 26.94
CA SER A 185 -20.54 32.09 26.80
C SER A 185 -19.91 31.60 28.14
N ALA A 186 -18.70 31.02 28.03
CA ALA A 186 -17.68 30.72 29.04
C ALA A 186 -17.65 29.25 29.56
N GLN A 187 -16.57 28.46 29.42
CA GLN A 187 -15.18 28.55 29.94
C GLN A 187 -15.06 28.38 31.47
N ASP A 188 -13.94 27.74 31.85
CA ASP A 188 -13.40 27.40 33.19
C ASP A 188 -13.75 25.98 33.70
N ALA A 189 -12.87 25.18 34.32
CA ALA A 189 -11.49 25.27 34.86
C ALA A 189 -10.97 23.80 34.99
N ALA A 190 -9.70 23.44 34.76
CA ALA A 190 -8.46 23.67 35.52
C ALA A 190 -8.38 23.04 36.94
N ASP A 191 -7.36 22.18 37.10
CA ASP A 191 -6.55 21.80 38.28
C ASP A 191 -7.08 21.06 39.53
N ALA A 192 -6.44 19.90 39.80
CA ALA A 192 -5.86 19.47 41.08
C ALA A 192 -4.98 18.22 40.83
N ALA A 193 -3.65 18.28 40.81
CA ALA A 193 -2.68 18.46 41.90
C ALA A 193 -2.49 17.23 42.82
N GLU A 194 -1.29 16.65 42.67
CA GLU A 194 -0.36 16.17 43.72
C GLU A 194 -0.72 15.01 44.69
N GLY A 195 0.17 14.01 44.70
CA GLY A 195 0.95 13.74 45.92
C GLY A 195 0.79 12.37 46.59
N ARG A 196 1.80 11.50 46.45
CA ARG A 196 2.51 10.70 47.49
C ARG A 196 3.30 9.59 46.78
N ALA A 197 4.63 9.62 46.70
CA ALA A 197 5.62 9.48 47.78
C ALA A 197 5.54 8.12 48.50
N ALA A 198 6.55 7.29 48.21
CA ALA A 198 7.24 6.33 49.08
C ALA A 198 6.43 5.40 50.00
N GLY A 199 6.61 4.10 49.77
CA GLY A 199 6.25 2.99 50.64
C GLY A 199 6.59 1.67 49.98
#